data_AF-A0A5N8WI67-F1
#
_entry.id   AF-A0A5N8WI67-F1
#
_cell.length_a   1.000
_cell.length_b   1.000
_cell.length_c   1.000
_cell.angle_alpha   90.00
_cell.angle_beta   90.00
_cell.angle_gamma   90.00
#
_symmetry.space_group_name_H-M   'P 1'
#
loop_
_entity.id
_entity.type
_entity.pdbx_description
1 polymer ?
#
loop_
_entity_poly.entity_id
_entity_poly.type
_entity_poly.pdbx_seq_one_letter_code
_entity_poly.pdbx_strand_id
1 'polypeptide(L)' 'PRPKSPPTPFHAVAGERGTTPQEICLAWHLSHSPHVIPIPGATRPETARSSARAAALTLTREELARLDGG' A
#
# COMPACT_ATOMS: atom_id res chain seq x y z
N PRO A 1 -23.50 -15.59 -2.94
CA PRO A 1 -22.42 -14.67 -2.52
C PRO A 1 -21.07 -15.40 -2.51
N ARG A 2 -20.06 -14.90 -3.24
CA ARG A 2 -18.72 -15.49 -3.24
C ARG A 2 -18.08 -15.25 -1.85
N PRO A 3 -17.48 -16.25 -1.20
CA PRO A 3 -16.77 -16.03 0.07
C PRO A 3 -15.68 -14.98 -0.15
N LYS A 4 -15.51 -14.06 0.80
CA LYS A 4 -14.42 -13.07 0.74
C LYS A 4 -13.10 -13.83 0.79
N SER A 5 -12.21 -13.56 -0.16
CA SER A 5 -10.85 -14.08 -0.11
C SER A 5 -10.19 -13.70 1.20
N PRO A 6 -9.26 -14.53 1.72
CA PRO A 6 -8.48 -14.15 2.89
C PRO A 6 -7.78 -12.80 2.63
N PRO A 7 -7.64 -11.95 3.66
CA PRO A 7 -7.00 -10.65 3.53
C PRO A 7 -5.59 -10.82 3.00
N THR A 8 -5.23 -10.05 1.98
CA THR A 8 -3.87 -10.05 1.41
C THR A 8 -2.86 -9.49 2.43
N PRO A 9 -1.55 -9.73 2.27
CA PRO A 9 -0.53 -9.12 3.12
C PRO A 9 -0.67 -7.60 3.24
N PHE A 10 -1.07 -6.92 2.17
CA PHE A 10 -1.39 -5.49 2.17
C PHE A 10 -2.53 -5.11 3.12
N HIS A 11 -3.58 -5.94 3.24
CA HIS A 11 -4.68 -5.68 4.18
C HIS A 11 -4.24 -5.87 5.64
N ALA A 12 -3.38 -6.84 5.93
CA ALA A 12 -2.87 -7.07 7.28
C ALA A 12 -2.00 -5.90 7.74
N VAL A 13 -0.99 -5.52 6.95
CA VAL A 13 -0.09 -4.40 7.26
C VAL A 13 -0.86 -3.07 7.34
N ALA A 14 -1.84 -2.86 6.45
CA ALA A 14 -2.68 -1.67 6.51
C ALA A 14 -3.49 -1.59 7.82
N GLY A 15 -4.05 -2.71 8.27
CA GLY A 15 -4.77 -2.81 9.54
C GLY A 15 -3.88 -2.51 10.74
N GLU A 16 -2.66 -3.03 10.76
CA GLU A 16 -1.66 -2.78 11.81
C GLU A 16 -1.25 -1.30 11.87
N ARG A 17 -1.12 -0.64 10.71
CA ARG A 17 -0.70 0.76 10.60
C ARG A 17 -1.84 1.78 10.67
N GLY A 18 -3.10 1.33 10.68
CA GLY A 18 -4.26 2.22 10.56
C GLY A 18 -4.30 2.99 9.24
N THR A 19 -3.77 2.39 8.16
CA THR A 19 -3.74 2.97 6.81
C THR A 19 -4.63 2.17 5.86
N THR A 20 -4.69 2.57 4.60
CA THR A 20 -5.40 1.80 3.56
C THR A 20 -4.47 0.79 2.88
N PRO A 21 -4.99 -0.36 2.40
CA PRO A 21 -4.20 -1.31 1.62
C PRO A 21 -3.59 -0.70 0.35
N GLN A 22 -4.27 0.28 -0.25
CA GLN A 22 -3.76 1.04 -1.39
C GLN A 22 -2.53 1.86 -1.01
N GLU A 23 -2.53 2.52 0.15
CA GLU A 23 -1.38 3.28 0.64
C GLU A 23 -0.17 2.38 0.89
N ILE A 24 -0.37 1.19 1.48
CA ILE A 24 0.71 0.21 1.67
C ILE A 24 1.25 -0.28 0.33
N CYS A 25 0.39 -0.56 -0.65
CA CYS A 25 0.80 -0.99 -1.98
C CYS A 25 1.65 0.07 -2.71
N LEU A 26 1.22 1.33 -2.66
CA LEU A 26 1.97 2.44 -3.25
C LEU A 26 3.30 2.68 -2.53
N ALA A 27 3.32 2.63 -1.19
CA ALA A 27 4.53 2.76 -0.39
C ALA A 27 5.53 1.63 -0.66
N TRP A 28 5.03 0.40 -0.82
CA TRP A 28 5.83 -0.76 -1.22
C TRP A 28 6.46 -0.52 -2.58
N HIS A 29 5.70 -0.08 -3.58
CA HIS A 29 6.25 0.20 -4.91
C HIS A 29 7.32 1.32 -4.88
N LEU A 30 7.08 2.39 -4.14
CA LEU A 30 8.02 3.50 -3.95
C LEU A 30 9.31 3.08 -3.22
N SER A 31 9.24 2.06 -2.35
CA SER A 31 10.41 1.58 -1.60
C SER A 31 11.42 0.78 -2.42
N HIS A 32 11.02 0.26 -3.59
CA HIS A 32 11.88 -0.60 -4.42
C HIS A 32 13.02 0.17 -5.10
N SER A 33 12.76 1.43 -5.47
CA SER A 33 13.75 2.28 -6.11
C SER A 33 13.28 3.74 -6.09
N PRO A 34 14.20 4.70 -5.90
CA PRO A 34 13.87 6.13 -5.97
C PRO A 34 13.42 6.58 -7.37
N HIS A 35 13.57 5.73 -8.39
CA HIS A 35 13.14 6.01 -9.77
C HIS A 35 11.75 5.46 -10.11
N VAL A 36 11.11 4.75 -9.18
CA VAL A 36 9.78 4.19 -9.39
C VAL A 36 8.74 5.24 -8.99
N ILE A 37 7.92 5.68 -9.95
CA ILE A 37 6.82 6.62 -9.71
C ILE A 37 5.50 5.94 -10.13
N PRO A 38 4.71 5.41 -9.18
CA PRO A 38 3.39 4.89 -9.50
C PRO A 38 2.49 6.03 -10.01
N ILE A 39 1.68 5.75 -11.04
CA ILE A 39 0.64 6.67 -11.55
C ILE A 39 -0.72 6.12 -11.09
N PRO A 40 -1.15 6.38 -9.85
CA PRO A 40 -2.43 5.90 -9.36
C PRO A 40 -3.57 6.64 -10.07
N GLY A 41 -4.54 5.87 -10.56
CA GLY A 41 -5.82 6.43 -10.99
C GLY A 41 -6.60 6.94 -9.78
N ALA A 42 -6.99 8.22 -9.80
CA ALA A 42 -7.87 8.80 -8.80
C ALA A 42 -9.02 9.54 -9.49
N THR A 43 -10.25 9.13 -9.19
CA THR A 43 -11.48 9.78 -9.70
C THR A 43 -12.11 10.71 -8.66
N ARG A 44 -11.55 10.76 -7.44
CA ARG A 44 -12.03 11.59 -6.34
C ARG A 44 -10.85 12.27 -5.62
N PRO A 45 -11.03 13.49 -5.08
CA PRO A 45 -9.96 14.18 -4.35
C PRO A 45 -9.44 13.41 -3.13
N GLU A 46 -10.31 12.68 -2.42
CA GLU A 46 -9.90 11.91 -1.25
C GLU A 46 -8.95 10.75 -1.61
N THR A 47 -9.13 10.10 -2.76
CA THR A 47 -8.25 9.00 -3.18
C THR A 47 -6.92 9.51 -3.74
N ALA A 48 -6.92 10.70 -4.36
CA ALA A 48 -5.69 11.40 -4.71
C ALA A 48 -4.87 11.75 -3.47
N ARG A 49 -5.51 12.29 -2.42
CA ARG A 49 -4.85 12.60 -1.14
C ARG A 49 -4.32 11.35 -0.44
N SER A 50 -5.08 10.26 -0.46
CA SER A 50 -4.62 8.97 0.07
C SER A 50 -3.37 8.47 -0.65
N SER A 51 -3.36 8.55 -1.97
CA SER A 51 -2.18 8.18 -2.76
C SER A 51 -0.95 9.05 -2.43
N ALA A 52 -1.14 10.35 -2.19
CA ALA A 52 -0.07 11.23 -1.76
C ALA A 52 0.48 10.87 -0.36
N ARG A 53 -0.38 10.43 0.58
CA ARG A 53 0.07 9.96 1.90
C ARG A 53 0.98 8.73 1.81
N ALA A 54 0.77 7.87 0.82
CA ALA A 54 1.61 6.69 0.61
C ALA A 54 3.09 7.04 0.43
N ALA A 55 3.40 8.18 -0.21
CA ALA A 55 4.77 8.63 -0.41
C ALA A 55 5.48 9.06 0.90
N ALA A 56 4.72 9.35 1.95
CA ALA A 56 5.26 9.64 3.28
C ALA A 56 5.42 8.39 4.15
N LEU A 57 4.93 7.21 3.70
CA LEU A 57 5.05 5.98 4.46
C LEU A 57 6.42 5.36 4.24
N THR A 58 7.17 5.17 5.33
CA THR A 58 8.36 4.33 5.34
C THR A 58 7.98 2.96 5.89
N LEU A 59 8.09 1.94 5.05
CA LEU A 59 7.88 0.54 5.45
C LEU A 59 9.16 -0.01 6.09
N THR A 60 9.02 -0.81 7.14
CA THR A 60 10.16 -1.48 7.78
C THR A 60 10.61 -2.66 6.93
N ARG A 61 11.83 -3.17 7.21
CA ARG A 61 12.36 -4.34 6.49
C ARG A 61 11.46 -5.56 6.69
N GLU A 62 10.88 -5.73 7.87
CA GLU A 62 9.98 -6.83 8.21
C GLU A 62 8.68 -6.75 7.40
N GLU A 63 8.13 -5.54 7.23
CA GLU A 63 6.93 -5.34 6.42
C GLU A 63 7.21 -5.54 4.95
N LEU A 64 8.34 -5.02 4.43
CA LEU A 64 8.75 -5.26 3.06
C LEU A 64 8.88 -6.77 2.78
N ALA A 65 9.55 -7.51 3.65
CA ALA A 65 9.67 -8.96 3.53
C ALA A 65 8.31 -9.69 3.56
N ARG A 66 7.35 -9.21 4.35
CA ARG A 66 5.97 -9.76 4.37
C ARG A 66 5.21 -9.47 3.07
N LEU A 67 5.45 -8.32 2.44
CA LEU A 67 4.77 -7.89 1.22
C LEU A 67 5.39 -8.52 -0.03
N ASP A 68 6.71 -8.77 -0.05
CA ASP A 68 7.42 -9.42 -1.16
C ASP A 68 7.10 -10.91 -1.29
N GLY A 69 6.72 -11.57 -0.20
CA GLY A 69 6.31 -12.99 -0.18
C GLY A 69 4.83 -13.24 -0.51
N GLY A 70 4.10 -12.19 -0.89
CA GLY A 70 2.64 -12.18 -1.08
C GLY A 70 2.14 -12.59 -2.46
#